data_AF-A0AAW5NY24-F1
#
_entry.id   AF-A0AAW5NY24-F1
#
_cell.length_a   1.000
_cell.length_b   1.000
_cell.length_c   1.000
_cell.angle_alpha   90.00
_cell.angle_beta   90.00
_cell.angle_gamma   90.00
#
_symmetry.space_group_name_H-M   'P 1'
#
loop_
_entity.id
_entity.type
_entity.pdbx_description
1 polymer ?
#
loop_
_entity_poly.entity_id
_entity_poly.type
_entity_poly.pdbx_seq_one_letter_code
_entity_poly.pdbx_strand_id
1 'polypeptide(L)'
;MKKTNIPIYIMYLWAALALAACTGDDDAAWPEGGVPLELNAVVEGYEANGTRTRAATTENRWEGGEKVTLCVRSPSLGEQQEGLSMDSDGKLVATKAVNWMSPDEEKTIYAHYPMSINALSFPVQDNQTDEGYQQSDYMLAPYIRITRNIPR
;
A
#
# COMPACT_ATOMS: atom_id res chain seq x y z
N MET A 1 -19.89 17.44 -13.75
CA MET A 1 -18.58 17.60 -13.08
C MET A 1 -17.60 16.63 -13.73
N LYS A 2 -16.41 17.09 -14.13
CA LYS A 2 -15.32 16.17 -14.52
C LYS A 2 -14.80 15.53 -13.24
N LYS A 3 -14.90 14.20 -13.13
CA LYS A 3 -14.29 13.43 -12.03
C LYS A 3 -12.80 13.35 -12.32
N THR A 4 -12.00 14.10 -11.57
CA THR A 4 -10.54 13.98 -11.60
C THR A 4 -10.19 13.02 -10.46
N ASN A 5 -9.84 11.78 -10.79
CA ASN A 5 -9.40 10.82 -9.79
C ASN A 5 -7.99 11.22 -9.34
N ILE A 6 -7.79 11.36 -8.04
CA ILE A 6 -6.48 11.60 -7.45
C ILE A 6 -5.77 10.24 -7.37
N PRO A 7 -4.57 10.05 -7.96
CA PRO A 7 -3.86 8.79 -7.86
C PRO A 7 -3.28 8.60 -6.45
N ILE A 8 -3.39 7.37 -5.93
CA ILE A 8 -2.53 6.91 -4.83
C ILE A 8 -1.30 6.26 -5.46
N TYR A 9 -0.17 6.33 -4.80
CA TYR A 9 1.01 5.52 -5.09
C TYR A 9 1.30 4.62 -3.90
N ILE A 10 1.69 3.38 -4.18
CA ILE A 10 2.22 2.48 -3.17
C ILE A 10 3.73 2.41 -3.35
N MET A 11 4.46 2.70 -2.30
CA MET A 11 5.89 2.50 -2.21
C MET A 11 6.16 1.28 -1.34
N TYR A 12 7.08 0.42 -1.78
CA TYR A 12 7.57 -0.68 -0.96
C TYR A 12 8.48 -0.15 0.15
N LEU A 13 8.15 -0.49 1.40
CA LEU A 13 9.03 -0.24 2.53
C LEU A 13 9.97 -1.41 2.68
N TRP A 14 11.26 -1.09 2.77
CA TRP A 14 12.25 -2.09 3.13
C TRP A 14 12.05 -2.43 4.60
N ALA A 15 11.52 -3.63 4.87
CA ALA A 15 11.70 -4.24 6.17
C ALA A 15 13.20 -4.44 6.35
N ALA A 16 13.86 -3.49 7.02
CA ALA A 16 15.21 -3.66 7.53
C ALA A 16 15.14 -4.75 8.59
N LEU A 17 15.13 -6.01 8.15
CA LEU A 17 15.37 -7.11 9.05
C LEU A 17 16.82 -6.92 9.48
N ALA A 18 17.00 -6.41 10.70
CA ALA A 18 18.16 -6.68 11.50
C ALA A 18 18.26 -8.20 11.61
N LEU A 19 18.88 -8.82 10.60
CA LEU A 19 19.69 -9.98 10.82
C LEU A 19 20.63 -9.50 11.91
N ALA A 20 20.35 -9.92 13.15
CA ALA A 20 21.37 -9.91 14.17
C ALA A 20 22.58 -10.54 13.48
N ALA A 21 23.59 -9.71 13.23
CA ALA A 21 24.90 -10.15 12.80
C ALA A 21 25.50 -10.93 13.98
N CYS A 22 24.93 -12.09 14.25
CA CYS A 22 25.61 -13.16 14.94
C CYS A 22 26.41 -13.84 13.85
N THR A 23 27.67 -13.41 13.75
CA THR A 23 28.76 -14.11 13.09
C THR A 23 28.59 -15.63 13.24
N GLY A 24 28.19 -16.28 12.16
CA GLY A 24 28.01 -17.72 12.06
C GLY A 24 27.89 -18.05 10.59
N ASP A 25 28.87 -18.79 10.09
CA ASP A 25 29.00 -19.36 8.76
C ASP A 25 27.66 -19.78 8.12
N ASP A 26 27.53 -19.45 6.83
CA ASP A 26 26.62 -19.94 5.78
C ASP A 26 25.15 -20.30 6.13
N ASP A 27 24.24 -19.72 5.32
CA ASP A 27 22.81 -20.06 5.24
C ASP A 27 21.96 -19.79 6.49
N ALA A 28 21.82 -18.51 6.87
CA ALA A 28 20.72 -18.11 7.74
C ALA A 28 19.38 -18.51 7.10
N ALA A 29 18.80 -19.61 7.58
CA ALA A 29 17.56 -20.16 7.07
C ALA A 29 16.45 -19.10 7.08
N TRP A 30 15.66 -19.07 6.02
CA TRP A 30 14.51 -18.16 5.91
C TRP A 30 13.57 -18.37 7.10
N PRO A 31 13.04 -17.30 7.72
CA PRO A 31 12.16 -17.45 8.87
C PRO A 31 10.92 -18.26 8.50
N GLU A 32 10.53 -19.16 9.41
CA GLU A 32 9.28 -19.90 9.27
C GLU A 32 8.09 -18.92 9.20
N GLY A 33 7.31 -19.00 8.13
CA GLY A 33 6.22 -18.07 7.86
C GLY A 33 6.62 -16.74 7.21
N GLY A 34 7.90 -16.58 6.85
CA GLY A 34 8.38 -15.50 6.00
C GLY A 34 8.55 -14.14 6.67
N VAL A 35 8.93 -13.14 5.86
CA VAL A 35 9.13 -11.76 6.32
C VAL A 35 7.93 -10.90 5.93
N PRO A 36 7.42 -10.01 6.81
CA PRO A 36 6.29 -9.13 6.51
C PRO A 36 6.46 -8.32 5.22
N LEU A 37 5.37 -8.24 4.44
CA LEU A 37 5.26 -7.25 3.36
C LEU A 37 4.79 -5.93 3.96
N GLU A 38 5.72 -4.97 4.06
CA GLU A 38 5.44 -3.62 4.52
C GLU A 38 5.40 -2.65 3.33
N LEU A 39 4.41 -1.78 3.31
CA LEU A 39 4.15 -0.83 2.23
C LEU A 39 3.82 0.53 2.82
N ASN A 40 4.05 1.59 2.04
CA ASN A 40 3.58 2.93 2.31
C ASN A 40 2.67 3.38 1.18
N ALA A 41 1.47 3.84 1.52
CA ALA A 41 0.59 4.52 0.59
C ALA A 41 0.76 6.04 0.68
N VAL A 42 0.89 6.68 -0.47
CA VAL A 42 1.09 8.13 -0.61
C VAL A 42 0.06 8.68 -1.58
N VAL A 43 -0.54 9.83 -1.24
CA VAL A 43 -1.51 10.52 -2.11
C VAL A 43 -0.79 11.64 -2.86
N GLU A 44 -0.79 11.63 -4.20
CA GLU A 44 -0.22 12.72 -4.99
C GLU A 44 -1.28 13.80 -5.29
N GLY A 45 -0.99 15.06 -5.02
CA GLY A 45 -1.89 16.18 -5.30
C GLY A 45 -1.88 16.67 -6.74
N TYR A 46 -3.07 16.99 -7.25
CA TYR A 46 -3.26 17.74 -8.49
C TYR A 46 -2.97 19.24 -8.27
N GLU A 47 -1.97 19.79 -8.95
CA GLU A 47 -1.64 21.23 -8.98
C GLU A 47 -2.60 22.00 -9.90
N ALA A 48 -3.58 22.70 -9.32
CA ALA A 48 -4.33 23.74 -10.03
C ALA A 48 -4.08 25.10 -9.36
N ASN A 49 -3.38 25.99 -10.07
CA ASN A 49 -3.26 27.42 -9.77
C ASN A 49 -2.49 27.82 -8.49
N GLY A 50 -1.31 27.24 -8.25
CA GLY A 50 -0.32 27.83 -7.33
C GLY A 50 -0.76 27.93 -5.86
N THR A 51 -1.85 27.26 -5.49
CA THR A 51 -2.30 27.10 -4.12
C THR A 51 -1.99 25.67 -3.74
N ARG A 52 -0.94 25.51 -2.94
CA ARG A 52 -0.30 24.24 -2.62
C ARG A 52 -1.29 23.33 -1.88
N THR A 53 -1.79 22.29 -2.54
CA THR A 53 -2.46 21.17 -1.85
C THR A 53 -1.88 19.87 -2.38
N ARG A 54 -0.99 19.28 -1.56
CA ARG A 54 -0.41 17.93 -1.69
C ARG A 54 0.71 17.80 -2.75
N ALA A 55 1.68 18.71 -2.74
CA ALA A 55 3.03 18.32 -3.15
C ALA A 55 3.51 17.20 -2.21
N ALA A 56 4.40 16.31 -2.66
CA ALA A 56 5.08 15.30 -1.86
C ALA A 56 5.93 15.94 -0.73
N THR A 57 5.25 16.54 0.22
CA THR A 57 5.74 17.12 1.46
C THR A 57 5.33 16.15 2.55
N THR A 58 6.30 15.78 3.39
CA THR A 58 6.32 15.24 4.77
C THR A 58 5.04 15.10 5.63
N GLU A 59 3.83 15.17 5.09
CA GLU A 59 2.54 15.35 5.77
C GLU A 59 1.48 14.39 5.20
N ASN A 60 1.87 13.15 4.84
CA ASN A 60 1.02 12.09 4.30
C ASN A 60 -0.39 12.13 4.96
N ARG A 61 -1.41 12.66 4.26
CA ARG A 61 -2.68 13.12 4.88
C ARG A 61 -3.68 11.98 5.09
N TRP A 62 -3.23 10.90 5.71
CA TRP A 62 -4.13 9.89 6.26
C TRP A 62 -4.51 10.34 7.67
N GLU A 63 -5.80 10.35 7.97
CA GLU A 63 -6.32 10.65 9.31
C GLU A 63 -6.03 9.50 10.30
N GLY A 64 -5.72 8.32 9.78
CA GLY A 64 -5.51 7.10 10.54
C GLY A 64 -6.82 6.34 10.73
N GLY A 65 -6.82 5.07 10.37
CA GLY A 65 -8.00 4.20 10.41
C GLY A 65 -8.70 4.04 9.06
N GLU A 66 -8.30 4.80 8.03
CA GLU A 66 -8.75 4.56 6.66
C GLU A 66 -8.45 3.13 6.22
N LYS A 67 -9.39 2.54 5.47
CA LYS A 67 -9.26 1.15 5.01
C LYS A 67 -9.04 1.10 3.52
N VAL A 68 -8.02 0.35 3.13
CA VAL A 68 -7.68 0.07 1.74
C VAL A 68 -7.86 -1.42 1.46
N THR A 69 -8.17 -1.76 0.21
CA THR A 69 -8.01 -3.12 -0.28
C THR A 69 -6.63 -3.21 -0.92
N LEU A 70 -5.72 -3.99 -0.33
CA LEU A 70 -4.45 -4.37 -0.93
C LEU A 70 -4.64 -5.68 -1.72
N CYS A 71 -4.25 -5.67 -2.98
CA CYS A 71 -4.23 -6.85 -3.82
C CYS A 71 -2.79 -7.24 -4.11
N VAL A 72 -2.42 -8.48 -3.77
CA VAL A 72 -1.08 -9.02 -3.95
C VAL A 72 -1.15 -10.26 -4.82
N ARG A 73 -0.47 -10.23 -5.96
CA ARG A 73 -0.33 -11.39 -6.84
C ARG A 73 1.11 -11.90 -6.78
N SER A 74 1.27 -13.18 -6.50
CA SER A 74 2.56 -13.86 -6.60
C SER A 74 2.41 -15.16 -7.42
N PRO A 75 3.49 -15.65 -8.05
CA PRO A 75 3.44 -16.93 -8.76
C PRO A 75 3.04 -18.11 -7.86
N SER A 76 3.42 -18.07 -6.58
CA SER A 76 3.22 -19.14 -5.60
C SER A 76 1.82 -19.15 -4.97
N LEU A 77 1.20 -17.99 -4.76
CA LEU A 77 -0.06 -17.86 -4.03
C LEU A 77 -1.25 -17.43 -4.90
N GLY A 78 -1.02 -17.13 -6.18
CA GLY A 78 -2.04 -16.46 -7.01
C GLY A 78 -2.32 -15.04 -6.50
N GLU A 79 -3.52 -14.53 -6.76
CA GLU A 79 -3.98 -13.24 -6.26
C GLU A 79 -4.67 -13.37 -4.90
N GLN A 80 -4.22 -12.57 -3.96
CA GLN A 80 -4.76 -12.44 -2.61
C GLN A 80 -5.26 -11.00 -2.41
N GLN A 81 -6.33 -10.82 -1.65
CA GLN A 81 -6.88 -9.51 -1.31
C GLN A 81 -6.98 -9.35 0.20
N GLU A 82 -6.52 -8.22 0.71
CA GLU A 82 -6.50 -7.91 2.13
C GLU A 82 -7.10 -6.53 2.40
N GLY A 83 -8.00 -6.45 3.39
CA GLY A 83 -8.48 -5.19 3.93
C GLY A 83 -7.53 -4.71 5.02
N LEU A 84 -6.78 -3.64 4.76
CA LEU A 84 -5.80 -3.10 5.69
C LEU A 84 -6.24 -1.73 6.19
N SER A 85 -6.09 -1.50 7.49
CA SER A 85 -6.22 -0.17 8.07
C SER A 85 -4.87 0.51 8.02
N MET A 86 -4.88 1.75 7.58
CA MET A 86 -3.69 2.57 7.44
C MET A 86 -3.52 3.44 8.67
N ASP A 87 -2.28 3.64 9.09
CA ASP A 87 -1.98 4.66 10.11
C ASP A 87 -1.88 6.05 9.48
N SER A 88 -1.71 7.06 10.33
CA SER A 88 -1.57 8.46 9.88
C SER A 88 -0.33 8.70 9.02
N ASP A 89 0.67 7.81 9.07
CA ASP A 89 1.88 7.90 8.25
C ASP A 89 1.72 7.24 6.88
N GLY A 90 0.59 6.58 6.63
CA GLY A 90 0.34 5.84 5.40
C GLY A 90 0.94 4.44 5.39
N LYS A 91 1.39 3.92 6.54
CA LYS A 91 1.98 2.58 6.64
C LYS A 91 0.89 1.52 6.54
N LEU A 92 1.18 0.50 5.73
CA LEU A 92 0.38 -0.71 5.55
C LEU A 92 1.26 -1.92 5.86
N VAL A 93 0.83 -2.73 6.82
CA VAL A 93 1.47 -4.01 7.14
C VAL A 93 0.54 -5.12 6.72
N ALA A 94 0.92 -5.87 5.70
CA ALA A 94 0.11 -6.96 5.19
C ALA A 94 0.08 -8.15 6.17
N THR A 95 -0.91 -9.03 6.02
CA THR A 95 -0.98 -10.24 6.85
C THR A 95 0.10 -11.24 6.46
N LYS A 96 0.31 -12.24 7.33
CA LYS A 96 1.27 -13.32 7.07
C LYS A 96 0.98 -14.10 5.79
N ALA A 97 -0.26 -14.06 5.27
CA ALA A 97 -0.66 -14.77 4.06
C ALA A 97 0.13 -14.33 2.83
N VAL A 98 0.58 -13.07 2.79
CA VAL A 98 1.29 -12.49 1.64
C VAL A 98 2.74 -12.12 1.95
N ASN A 99 3.28 -12.63 3.07
CA ASN A 99 4.68 -12.47 3.45
C ASN A 99 5.63 -12.86 2.30
N TRP A 100 6.83 -12.29 2.37
CA TRP A 100 7.95 -12.75 1.57
C TRP A 100 8.36 -14.14 2.01
N MET A 101 8.33 -15.10 1.09
CA MET A 101 8.66 -16.51 1.35
C MET A 101 10.05 -16.91 0.86
N SER A 102 10.67 -16.08 0.02
CA SER A 102 12.05 -16.27 -0.44
C SER A 102 12.68 -14.93 -0.84
N PRO A 103 14.02 -14.83 -0.92
CA PRO A 103 14.70 -13.59 -1.29
C PRO A 103 14.44 -13.19 -2.75
N ASP A 104 14.26 -14.18 -3.63
CA ASP A 104 14.03 -13.97 -5.06
C ASP A 104 12.54 -13.89 -5.42
N GLU A 105 11.65 -13.84 -4.43
CA GLU A 105 10.23 -13.75 -4.68
C GLU A 105 9.89 -12.40 -5.32
N GLU A 106 9.01 -12.45 -6.31
CA GLU A 106 8.42 -11.28 -6.95
C GLU A 106 6.92 -11.25 -6.68
N LYS A 107 6.41 -10.05 -6.45
CA LYS A 107 4.98 -9.81 -6.26
C LYS A 107 4.54 -8.66 -7.15
N THR A 108 3.33 -8.75 -7.70
CA THR A 108 2.64 -7.62 -8.32
C THR A 108 1.60 -7.13 -7.33
N ILE A 109 1.65 -5.85 -6.98
CA ILE A 109 0.75 -5.23 -6.02
C ILE A 109 -0.05 -4.10 -6.66
N TYR A 110 -1.26 -3.90 -6.19
CA TYR A 110 -2.08 -2.71 -6.40
C TYR A 110 -3.00 -2.55 -5.20
N ALA A 111 -3.55 -1.36 -5.00
CA ALA A 111 -4.54 -1.15 -3.94
C ALA A 111 -5.57 -0.11 -4.38
N HIS A 112 -6.72 -0.12 -3.72
CA HIS A 112 -7.68 0.95 -3.87
C HIS A 112 -8.23 1.41 -2.53
N TYR A 113 -8.67 2.65 -2.52
CA TYR A 113 -9.34 3.30 -1.42
C TYR A 113 -10.65 3.93 -1.92
N PRO A 114 -11.71 3.96 -1.10
CA PRO A 114 -11.87 3.21 0.15
C PRO A 114 -12.11 1.71 -0.14
N MET A 115 -11.83 0.85 0.84
CA MET A 115 -12.04 -0.60 0.76
C MET A 115 -13.47 -0.98 0.32
N SER A 116 -14.47 -0.18 0.71
CA SER A 116 -15.88 -0.40 0.41
C SER A 116 -16.27 -0.13 -1.04
N ILE A 117 -15.41 0.49 -1.85
CA ILE A 117 -15.72 0.84 -3.24
C ILE A 117 -15.18 -0.22 -4.20
N ASN A 118 -15.98 -0.56 -5.21
CA ASN A 118 -15.55 -1.35 -6.36
C ASN A 118 -15.18 -0.42 -7.52
N ALA A 119 -14.09 -0.69 -8.24
CA ALA A 119 -13.67 0.07 -9.41
C ALA A 119 -14.76 0.21 -10.50
N LEU A 120 -15.67 -0.75 -10.60
CA LEU A 120 -16.79 -0.77 -11.55
C LEU A 120 -18.03 -0.03 -11.06
N SER A 121 -18.11 0.29 -9.76
CA SER A 121 -19.25 0.99 -9.15
C SER A 121 -18.81 1.73 -7.88
N PHE A 122 -18.72 3.06 -8.00
CA PHE A 122 -18.36 3.96 -6.91
C PHE A 122 -19.47 5.00 -6.71
N PRO A 123 -20.44 4.73 -5.82
CA PRO A 123 -21.49 5.68 -5.53
C PRO A 123 -20.89 6.91 -4.85
N VAL A 124 -21.31 8.10 -5.29
CA VAL A 124 -20.96 9.35 -4.62
C VAL A 124 -22.06 9.61 -3.60
N GLN A 125 -21.68 9.82 -2.34
CA GLN A 125 -22.63 10.09 -1.26
C GLN A 125 -23.33 11.45 -1.49
N ASP A 126 -24.61 11.54 -1.14
CA ASP A 126 -25.33 12.82 -1.22
C ASP A 126 -24.75 13.83 -0.22
N ASN A 127 -24.36 13.35 0.96
CA ASN A 127 -23.64 14.15 1.95
C ASN A 127 -22.13 14.07 1.67
N GLN A 128 -21.51 15.22 1.38
CA GLN A 128 -20.07 15.35 1.09
C GLN A 128 -19.30 16.00 2.25
N THR A 129 -19.76 15.82 3.49
CA THR A 129 -19.02 16.22 4.71
C THR A 129 -18.27 15.03 5.29
N ASP A 130 -17.05 15.26 5.79
CA ASP A 130 -16.24 14.30 6.55
C ASP A 130 -16.22 12.89 5.93
N GLU A 131 -16.78 11.90 6.63
CA GLU A 131 -16.89 10.49 6.18
C GLU A 131 -17.60 10.35 4.83
N GLY A 132 -18.59 11.18 4.54
CA GLY A 132 -19.32 11.12 3.27
C GLY A 132 -18.45 11.51 2.07
N TYR A 133 -17.57 12.49 2.26
CA TYR A 133 -16.54 12.84 1.27
C TYR A 133 -15.53 11.70 1.14
N GLN A 134 -14.98 11.21 2.27
CA GLN A 134 -14.00 10.12 2.30
C GLN A 134 -14.51 8.84 1.62
N GLN A 135 -15.78 8.46 1.86
CA GLN A 135 -16.42 7.30 1.23
C GLN A 135 -16.72 7.49 -0.26
N SER A 136 -16.61 8.71 -0.78
CA SER A 136 -16.83 9.05 -2.19
C SER A 136 -15.52 9.28 -2.96
N ASP A 137 -14.40 9.41 -2.25
CA ASP A 137 -13.09 9.77 -2.80
C ASP A 137 -12.33 8.52 -3.28
N TYR A 138 -12.80 7.96 -4.40
CA TYR A 138 -12.18 6.76 -4.95
C TYR A 138 -10.78 7.08 -5.50
N MET A 139 -9.81 6.33 -4.99
CA MET A 139 -8.42 6.42 -5.41
C MET A 139 -7.87 5.03 -5.70
N LEU A 140 -7.07 4.94 -6.75
CA LEU A 140 -6.43 3.70 -7.18
C LEU A 140 -4.92 3.87 -7.19
N ALA A 141 -4.24 2.92 -6.57
CA ALA A 141 -2.81 2.75 -6.75
C ALA A 141 -2.51 1.88 -7.97
N PRO A 142 -1.56 2.29 -8.82
CA PRO A 142 -1.22 1.54 -10.02
C PRO A 142 -0.63 0.17 -9.67
N TYR A 143 -0.66 -0.72 -10.66
CA TYR A 143 -0.01 -2.02 -10.58
C TYR A 143 1.51 -1.85 -10.59
N ILE A 144 2.17 -2.34 -9.54
CA ILE A 144 3.62 -2.26 -9.37
C ILE A 144 4.16 -3.66 -9.17
N ARG A 145 5.18 -4.04 -9.93
CA ARG A 145 5.97 -5.25 -9.67
C ARG A 145 7.09 -4.91 -8.71
N ILE A 146 7.16 -5.65 -7.61
CA ILE A 146 8.14 -5.49 -6.55
C ILE A 146 8.92 -6.77 -6.35
N THR A 147 10.20 -6.64 -6.05
CA THR A 147 11.12 -7.72 -5.70
C THR A 147 11.72 -7.41 -4.35
N ARG A 148 12.03 -8.43 -3.55
CA ARG A 148 12.82 -8.23 -2.34
C ARG A 148 14.29 -8.09 -2.72
N ASN A 149 14.72 -6.89 -3.11
CA ASN A 149 16.14 -6.64 -3.29
C ASN A 149 16.85 -6.87 -1.94
N ILE A 150 17.76 -7.83 -1.87
CA ILE A 150 18.72 -7.91 -0.76
C ILE A 150 20.02 -7.36 -1.35
N PRO A 151 20.69 -6.37 -0.71
CA PRO A 151 22.02 -5.97 -1.15
C PRO A 151 22.89 -7.23 -1.12
N ARG A 152 23.37 -7.66 -2.29
CA ARG A 152 24.37 -8.73 -2.41
C ARG A 152 25.72 -8.25 -1.92
#